data_AF-A0A7Y5GX96-F1
#
_entry.id   AF-A0A7Y5GX96-F1
#
_cell.length_a   1.000
_cell.length_b   1.000
_cell.length_c   1.000
_cell.angle_alpha   90.00
_cell.angle_beta   90.00
_cell.angle_gamma   90.00
#
_symmetry.space_group_name_H-M   'P 1'
#
loop_
_entity.id
_entity.type
_entity.pdbx_description
1 polymer ?
#
loop_
_entity_poly.entity_id
_entity_poly.type
_entity_poly.pdbx_seq_one_letter_code
_entity_poly.pdbx_strand_id
1 'polypeptide(L)'
;MNKVPRNKKTPKVIPKTPKPLSKRQALAVSVAVGVVGGILLSVHLFANSAGPLGGATVPLRIPAANIGDNDDVAHSQSSTQKETTHSPRSLRAIDVIGAEGIRLDKARIVDGKYRQTLDDGRVVTFTLNPAVQQRAQQLLEENAVPYGAVVAIDPRDGRVLALASYSSAEPNRPVAFSASQPAASVFKVVSAAALLEFGNISPDDSICYHGGRRGISEALLNPNPKLDTACNTLAEAIAESTNVVFARMADQHLDVPKLTEVAERFGFGEPVPFAWAVEPSRVSLPQKRVEFAGAAAGFHHSTLSPLHAAVMMAGIANDGEMPEPEIVESVDHGGVFTYRAERRVWKRASSAEHARKLTEMMVLTTVRGTATKYFSKRGPGLDGVTVAGKTGSLSSENGGVVRHNSWFVGFAPADKPEIAIAALVVNDPKWRIKGTLLARQVLETYFTEVRAAASVGRDPSDKVKGDRR
;
A
#
# COMPACT_ATOMS: atom_id res chain seq x y z
N MET A 1 24.33 74.95 -23.66
CA MET A 1 23.97 75.88 -22.57
C MET A 1 23.95 75.13 -21.25
N ASN A 2 24.86 75.50 -20.33
CA ASN A 2 24.93 75.36 -18.85
C ASN A 2 24.34 74.11 -18.15
N LYS A 3 24.94 73.48 -17.12
CA LYS A 3 26.22 73.57 -16.38
C LYS A 3 26.23 72.31 -15.47
N VAL A 4 27.37 71.64 -15.33
CA VAL A 4 27.68 70.66 -14.26
C VAL A 4 28.19 71.47 -13.04
N PRO A 5 27.93 71.14 -11.74
CA PRO A 5 28.87 70.27 -11.00
C PRO A 5 28.41 69.49 -9.73
N ARG A 6 29.06 68.33 -9.57
CA ARG A 6 29.71 67.71 -8.37
C ARG A 6 28.96 67.53 -7.03
N ASN A 7 28.63 66.27 -6.77
CA ASN A 7 29.12 65.36 -5.70
C ASN A 7 29.47 65.92 -4.29
N LYS A 8 28.76 65.44 -3.24
CA LYS A 8 29.27 65.26 -1.86
C LYS A 8 28.67 64.00 -1.21
N LYS A 9 29.51 63.33 -0.41
CA LYS A 9 29.39 61.98 0.18
C LYS A 9 28.57 61.93 1.49
N THR A 10 27.94 60.76 1.71
CA THR A 10 27.65 59.99 2.97
C THR A 10 26.67 60.56 4.02
N PRO A 11 26.04 59.74 4.90
CA PRO A 11 26.07 58.27 5.05
C PRO A 11 24.70 57.55 5.04
N LYS A 12 24.74 56.23 4.79
CA LYS A 12 23.65 55.26 4.98
C LYS A 12 23.18 55.23 6.44
N VAL A 13 21.88 55.42 6.67
CA VAL A 13 21.22 55.05 7.92
C VAL A 13 20.62 53.66 7.74
N ILE A 14 21.23 52.69 8.41
CA ILE A 14 20.76 51.32 8.56
C ILE A 14 19.67 51.33 9.65
N PRO A 15 18.41 50.95 9.37
CA PRO A 15 17.45 50.71 10.44
C PRO A 15 17.88 49.46 11.21
N LYS A 16 18.19 49.65 12.49
CA LYS A 16 18.57 48.60 13.44
C LYS A 16 17.40 47.62 13.61
N THR A 17 17.68 46.35 13.36
CA THR A 17 16.88 45.22 13.80
C THR A 17 16.84 45.18 15.34
N PRO A 18 15.66 45.02 15.96
CA PRO A 18 15.59 44.80 17.40
C PRO A 18 16.08 43.37 17.75
N LYS A 19 16.95 43.29 18.76
CA LYS A 19 17.46 42.05 19.37
C LYS A 19 16.34 41.22 20.02
N PRO A 20 16.51 39.89 20.15
CA PRO A 20 15.51 39.03 20.76
C PRO A 20 15.52 39.16 22.29
N LEU A 21 14.33 39.18 22.91
CA LEU A 21 14.16 39.09 24.36
C LEU A 21 13.94 37.62 24.78
N SER A 22 14.52 37.29 25.93
CA SER A 22 14.65 35.98 26.55
C SER A 22 13.38 35.43 27.20
N LYS A 23 13.35 34.10 27.37
CA LYS A 23 12.36 33.32 28.14
C LYS A 23 12.06 33.93 29.52
N ARG A 24 10.78 34.09 29.87
CA ARG A 24 10.09 33.51 31.05
C ARG A 24 8.68 34.12 31.22
N GLN A 25 7.69 33.23 31.29
CA GLN A 25 6.42 33.30 32.05
C GLN A 25 5.61 34.61 32.06
N ALA A 26 4.43 34.58 31.44
CA ALA A 26 3.17 34.96 32.09
C ALA A 26 1.97 34.53 31.24
N LEU A 27 0.96 34.00 31.93
CA LEU A 27 -0.30 33.43 31.49
C LEU A 27 -1.37 34.54 31.43
N ALA A 28 -2.26 34.55 30.43
CA ALA A 28 -3.63 35.07 30.57
C ALA A 28 -4.51 34.62 29.39
N VAL A 29 -5.32 33.61 29.65
CA VAL A 29 -6.48 33.20 28.87
C VAL A 29 -7.65 34.09 29.31
N SER A 30 -8.28 34.80 28.38
CA SER A 30 -9.56 35.47 28.63
C SER A 30 -10.70 34.48 28.41
N VAL A 31 -11.24 33.92 29.50
CA VAL A 31 -12.57 33.31 29.53
C VAL A 31 -13.45 34.22 30.39
N ALA A 32 -14.53 34.71 29.79
CA ALA A 32 -15.53 35.50 30.47
C ALA A 32 -16.29 34.64 31.49
N VAL A 33 -16.39 35.15 32.71
CA VAL A 33 -17.11 34.56 33.84
C VAL A 33 -18.59 34.95 33.76
N GLY A 34 -19.46 33.95 33.81
CA GLY A 34 -20.82 34.07 34.33
C GLY A 34 -20.91 33.32 35.65
N VAL A 35 -21.06 34.06 36.75
CA VAL A 35 -21.20 33.58 38.13
C VAL A 35 -22.59 32.96 38.33
N VAL A 36 -22.71 31.86 39.08
CA VAL A 36 -23.50 31.69 40.32
C VAL A 36 -23.28 30.28 40.90
N GLY A 37 -22.95 30.22 42.21
CA GLY A 37 -23.36 29.12 43.08
C GLY A 37 -22.23 28.20 43.52
N GLY A 38 -21.81 28.30 44.79
CA GLY A 38 -20.70 27.53 45.32
C GLY A 38 -21.01 26.06 45.60
N ILE A 39 -19.95 25.26 45.72
CA ILE A 39 -19.56 24.54 46.94
C ILE A 39 -18.23 23.81 46.63
N LEU A 40 -17.26 23.96 47.53
CA LEU A 40 -16.02 23.19 47.55
C LEU A 40 -16.33 21.70 47.81
N LEU A 41 -15.77 20.82 46.99
CA LEU A 41 -15.26 19.54 47.51
C LEU A 41 -14.04 19.10 46.70
N SER A 42 -12.88 19.18 47.33
CA SER A 42 -11.64 18.58 46.84
C SER A 42 -11.62 17.10 47.23
N VAL A 43 -11.54 16.20 46.25
CA VAL A 43 -11.12 14.80 46.47
C VAL A 43 -10.10 14.44 45.40
N HIS A 44 -8.85 14.26 45.83
CA HIS A 44 -7.89 13.43 45.12
C HIS A 44 -8.04 12.01 45.63
N LEU A 45 -8.19 11.02 44.75
CA LEU A 45 -7.71 9.66 45.05
C LEU A 45 -7.45 8.87 43.75
N PHE A 46 -6.22 8.33 43.69
CA PHE A 46 -5.79 7.26 42.79
C PHE A 46 -6.48 5.93 43.17
N ALA A 47 -6.80 5.08 42.18
CA ALA A 47 -6.49 3.64 42.16
C ALA A 47 -7.21 2.86 41.03
N ASN A 48 -6.51 1.85 40.53
CA ASN A 48 -6.93 0.78 39.61
C ASN A 48 -8.33 0.17 39.88
N SER A 49 -9.05 -0.22 38.82
CA SER A 49 -9.65 -1.56 38.66
C SER A 49 -10.32 -1.73 37.28
N ALA A 50 -10.35 -2.98 36.82
CA ALA A 50 -10.81 -3.42 35.51
C ALA A 50 -12.34 -3.50 35.39
N GLY A 51 -12.85 -3.36 34.15
CA GLY A 51 -14.22 -3.69 33.74
C GLY A 51 -14.43 -3.37 32.25
N PRO A 52 -15.15 -4.22 31.48
CA PRO A 52 -15.13 -4.17 30.01
C PRO A 52 -16.08 -3.08 29.49
N LEU A 53 -15.54 -2.17 28.67
CA LEU A 53 -16.38 -1.26 27.91
C LEU A 53 -16.95 -2.02 26.71
N GLY A 54 -18.28 -2.15 26.70
CA GLY A 54 -19.05 -2.75 25.64
C GLY A 54 -18.71 -2.14 24.28
N GLY A 55 -18.49 -3.03 23.31
CA GLY A 55 -18.23 -2.66 21.93
C GLY A 55 -19.44 -1.96 21.33
N ALA A 56 -19.29 -0.65 21.10
CA ALA A 56 -20.09 0.03 20.09
C ALA A 56 -19.65 -0.53 18.73
N THR A 57 -20.50 -1.35 18.11
CA THR A 57 -20.33 -1.76 16.72
C THR A 57 -20.48 -0.53 15.83
N VAL A 58 -19.34 0.03 15.40
CA VAL A 58 -19.31 1.05 14.35
C VAL A 58 -19.59 0.33 13.02
N PRO A 59 -20.66 0.67 12.28
CA PRO A 59 -20.89 0.09 10.96
C PRO A 59 -19.74 0.47 10.01
N LEU A 60 -19.17 -0.51 9.31
CA LEU A 60 -18.19 -0.24 8.26
C LEU A 60 -18.83 0.60 7.16
N ARG A 61 -18.27 1.78 6.93
CA ARG A 61 -18.71 2.68 5.86
C ARG A 61 -17.87 2.39 4.63
N ILE A 62 -18.45 1.66 3.67
CA ILE A 62 -17.87 1.55 2.32
C ILE A 62 -18.75 2.34 1.36
N PRO A 63 -18.14 3.10 0.43
CA PRO A 63 -18.90 3.71 -0.65
C PRO A 63 -19.61 2.71 -1.54
N ALA A 64 -20.79 3.06 -2.03
CA ALA A 64 -21.39 2.40 -3.19
C ALA A 64 -20.45 2.56 -4.41
N ALA A 65 -19.95 1.45 -4.95
CA ALA A 65 -19.41 1.44 -6.30
C ALA A 65 -20.61 1.56 -7.27
N ASN A 66 -20.51 2.48 -8.24
CA ASN A 66 -21.49 2.54 -9.33
C ASN A 66 -21.45 1.21 -10.10
N ILE A 67 -22.51 0.43 -9.96
CA ILE A 67 -22.82 -0.70 -10.82
C ILE A 67 -23.30 -0.08 -12.13
N GLY A 68 -22.49 -0.15 -13.17
CA GLY A 68 -22.92 0.25 -14.51
C GLY A 68 -23.86 -0.81 -15.07
N ASP A 69 -25.11 -0.44 -15.31
CA ASP A 69 -26.01 -1.19 -16.19
C ASP A 69 -25.44 -1.15 -17.60
N ASN A 70 -24.99 -2.28 -18.11
CA ASN A 70 -24.74 -2.49 -19.53
C ASN A 70 -25.76 -3.50 -20.04
N ASP A 71 -26.96 -3.01 -20.33
CA ASP A 71 -27.87 -3.66 -21.26
C ASP A 71 -27.45 -3.25 -22.68
N ASP A 72 -26.66 -4.08 -23.35
CA ASP A 72 -26.51 -4.03 -24.80
C ASP A 72 -26.75 -5.43 -25.39
N VAL A 73 -27.93 -5.58 -25.96
CA VAL A 73 -28.39 -6.75 -26.72
C VAL A 73 -27.64 -6.78 -28.06
N ALA A 74 -26.66 -7.67 -28.20
CA ALA A 74 -26.01 -7.95 -29.47
C ALA A 74 -26.55 -9.26 -30.08
N HIS A 75 -27.10 -9.14 -31.29
CA HIS A 75 -27.65 -10.22 -32.10
C HIS A 75 -26.65 -11.35 -32.38
N SER A 76 -27.14 -12.59 -32.23
CA SER A 76 -26.46 -13.83 -32.58
C SER A 76 -26.25 -13.98 -34.08
N GLN A 77 -25.03 -14.32 -34.51
CA GLN A 77 -24.84 -15.20 -35.66
C GLN A 77 -23.87 -16.33 -35.31
N SER A 78 -24.34 -17.52 -35.68
CA SER A 78 -23.79 -18.85 -35.44
C SER A 78 -22.40 -19.05 -36.04
N SER A 79 -21.47 -19.59 -35.27
CA SER A 79 -20.40 -20.42 -35.83
C SER A 79 -20.01 -21.55 -34.86
N THR A 80 -19.92 -22.72 -35.45
CA THR A 80 -19.67 -24.09 -34.99
C THR A 80 -18.70 -24.23 -33.81
N GLN A 81 -19.19 -24.80 -32.70
CA GLN A 81 -18.39 -25.19 -31.53
C GLN A 81 -17.50 -26.40 -31.84
N LYS A 82 -16.19 -26.22 -31.63
CA LYS A 82 -15.26 -27.32 -31.35
C LYS A 82 -15.24 -27.52 -29.84
N GLU A 83 -15.76 -28.65 -29.37
CA GLU A 83 -15.67 -29.06 -27.97
C GLU A 83 -14.20 -29.21 -27.57
N THR A 84 -13.70 -28.24 -26.81
CA THR A 84 -12.51 -28.41 -25.98
C THR A 84 -13.01 -28.71 -24.57
N THR A 85 -12.63 -29.88 -24.06
CA THR A 85 -12.89 -30.34 -22.69
C THR A 85 -12.38 -29.29 -21.69
N HIS A 86 -13.29 -28.43 -21.22
CA HIS A 86 -13.00 -27.46 -20.17
C HIS A 86 -12.98 -28.20 -18.83
N SER A 87 -11.86 -28.15 -18.11
CA SER A 87 -11.88 -28.39 -16.67
C SER A 87 -13.00 -27.54 -16.05
N PRO A 88 -13.82 -28.08 -15.14
CA PRO A 88 -14.91 -27.32 -14.55
C PRO A 88 -14.32 -26.06 -13.92
N ARG A 89 -14.80 -24.90 -14.38
CA ARG A 89 -14.41 -23.60 -13.83
C ARG A 89 -14.69 -23.63 -12.32
N SER A 90 -13.67 -23.38 -11.50
CA SER A 90 -13.84 -23.31 -10.05
C SER A 90 -14.92 -22.28 -9.73
N LEU A 91 -15.96 -22.70 -9.01
CA LEU A 91 -17.08 -21.85 -8.59
C LEU A 91 -16.55 -20.67 -7.78
N ARG A 92 -17.07 -19.45 -8.02
CA ARG A 92 -16.77 -18.25 -7.22
C ARG A 92 -18.00 -17.85 -6.40
N ALA A 93 -17.79 -17.06 -5.35
CA ALA A 93 -18.90 -16.52 -4.55
C ALA A 93 -19.90 -15.73 -5.42
N ILE A 94 -19.41 -14.91 -6.34
CA ILE A 94 -20.25 -14.12 -7.25
C ILE A 94 -21.15 -14.99 -8.13
N ASP A 95 -20.74 -16.22 -8.45
CA ASP A 95 -21.55 -17.17 -9.23
C ASP A 95 -22.71 -17.74 -8.40
N VAL A 96 -22.65 -17.65 -7.06
CA VAL A 96 -23.65 -18.19 -6.13
C VAL A 96 -24.60 -17.11 -5.60
N ILE A 97 -24.09 -15.91 -5.31
CA ILE A 97 -24.85 -14.84 -4.63
C ILE A 97 -24.89 -13.50 -5.40
N GLY A 98 -24.28 -13.42 -6.58
CA GLY A 98 -24.13 -12.16 -7.30
C GLY A 98 -23.17 -11.18 -6.61
N ALA A 99 -22.81 -10.09 -7.29
CA ALA A 99 -21.92 -9.06 -6.72
C ALA A 99 -22.67 -8.22 -5.67
N GLU A 100 -23.96 -8.00 -5.92
CA GLU A 100 -24.91 -7.28 -5.07
C GLU A 100 -25.16 -7.98 -3.73
N GLY A 101 -24.96 -9.30 -3.68
CA GLY A 101 -25.01 -10.10 -2.44
C GLY A 101 -23.83 -9.83 -1.50
N ILE A 102 -22.71 -9.29 -2.00
CA ILE A 102 -21.48 -9.06 -1.23
C ILE A 102 -21.47 -7.62 -0.69
N ARG A 103 -21.95 -7.44 0.55
CA ARG A 103 -22.18 -6.12 1.18
C ARG A 103 -21.49 -5.98 2.53
N LEU A 104 -20.25 -5.49 2.50
CA LEU A 104 -19.46 -5.26 3.73
C LEU A 104 -20.09 -4.24 4.69
N ASP A 105 -20.90 -3.30 4.19
CA ASP A 105 -21.65 -2.33 5.02
C ASP A 105 -22.76 -3.01 5.85
N LYS A 106 -23.29 -4.13 5.36
CA LYS A 106 -24.25 -4.98 6.07
C LYS A 106 -23.58 -6.03 6.96
N ALA A 107 -22.27 -6.22 6.85
CA ALA A 107 -21.55 -7.21 7.65
C ALA A 107 -21.48 -6.80 9.13
N ARG A 108 -21.52 -7.80 10.02
CA ARG A 108 -21.36 -7.67 11.47
C ARG A 108 -20.35 -8.70 11.95
N ILE A 109 -19.68 -8.42 13.07
CA ILE A 109 -18.76 -9.40 13.67
C ILE A 109 -19.58 -10.39 14.48
N VAL A 110 -19.54 -11.65 14.08
CA VAL A 110 -20.17 -12.80 14.76
C VAL A 110 -19.11 -13.89 14.87
N ASP A 111 -18.88 -14.40 16.07
CA ASP A 111 -17.85 -15.42 16.36
C ASP A 111 -16.45 -15.04 15.84
N GLY A 112 -16.08 -13.76 15.95
CA GLY A 112 -14.77 -13.27 15.51
C GLY A 112 -14.59 -13.20 13.99
N LYS A 113 -15.66 -13.30 13.21
CA LYS A 113 -15.66 -13.17 11.74
C LYS A 113 -16.67 -12.14 11.29
N TYR A 114 -16.38 -11.44 10.19
CA TYR A 114 -17.41 -10.65 9.53
C TYR A 114 -18.40 -11.57 8.83
N ARG A 115 -19.69 -11.41 9.14
CA ARG A 115 -20.79 -12.14 8.51
C ARG A 115 -21.90 -11.20 8.06
N GLN A 116 -22.53 -11.51 6.94
CA GLN A 116 -23.74 -10.86 6.44
C GLN A 116 -24.81 -11.92 6.20
N THR A 117 -26.03 -11.66 6.65
CA THR A 117 -27.20 -12.46 6.30
C THR A 117 -27.89 -11.82 5.09
N LEU A 118 -28.16 -12.61 4.05
CA LEU A 118 -28.93 -12.23 2.86
C LEU A 118 -30.43 -12.33 3.15
N ASP A 119 -31.25 -11.70 2.31
CA ASP A 119 -32.71 -11.66 2.49
C ASP A 119 -33.35 -13.06 2.38
N ASP A 120 -32.69 -14.00 1.70
CA ASP A 120 -33.09 -15.41 1.59
C ASP A 120 -32.55 -16.31 2.73
N GLY A 121 -31.93 -15.72 3.75
CA GLY A 121 -31.40 -16.42 4.91
C GLY A 121 -30.02 -17.07 4.71
N ARG A 122 -29.40 -16.98 3.52
CA ARG A 122 -27.99 -17.36 3.36
C ARG A 122 -27.08 -16.46 4.17
N VAL A 123 -26.01 -17.02 4.70
CA VAL A 123 -24.98 -16.31 5.48
C VAL A 123 -23.69 -16.29 4.69
N VAL A 124 -23.19 -15.08 4.42
CA VAL A 124 -21.89 -14.83 3.81
C VAL A 124 -20.88 -14.60 4.93
N THR A 125 -19.83 -15.41 4.99
CA THR A 125 -18.67 -15.16 5.87
C THR A 125 -17.55 -14.55 5.04
N PHE A 126 -16.99 -13.44 5.50
CA PHE A 126 -15.90 -12.74 4.80
C PHE A 126 -14.53 -13.16 5.31
N THR A 127 -13.52 -13.04 4.44
CA THR A 127 -12.11 -13.34 4.75
C THR A 127 -11.45 -12.30 5.65
N LEU A 128 -12.05 -11.11 5.78
CA LEU A 128 -11.54 -10.00 6.58
C LEU A 128 -11.27 -10.42 8.02
N ASN A 129 -10.09 -10.05 8.53
CA ASN A 129 -9.76 -10.18 9.94
C ASN A 129 -10.28 -8.94 10.70
N PRO A 130 -11.16 -9.09 11.72
CA PRO A 130 -11.70 -7.96 12.46
C PRO A 130 -10.66 -6.99 13.03
N ALA A 131 -9.62 -7.51 13.68
CA ALA A 131 -8.58 -6.68 14.30
C ALA A 131 -7.82 -5.86 13.27
N VAL A 132 -7.36 -6.50 12.19
CA VAL A 132 -6.58 -5.83 11.13
C VAL A 132 -7.44 -4.81 10.39
N GLN A 133 -8.68 -5.18 10.02
CA GLN A 133 -9.61 -4.31 9.33
C GLN A 133 -9.95 -3.07 10.17
N GLN A 134 -10.32 -3.27 11.44
CA GLN A 134 -10.68 -2.18 12.34
C GLN A 134 -9.49 -1.26 12.59
N ARG A 135 -8.29 -1.82 12.79
CA ARG A 135 -7.09 -1.01 12.99
C ARG A 135 -6.77 -0.15 11.76
N ALA A 136 -6.83 -0.74 10.57
CA ALA A 136 -6.61 -0.02 9.33
C ALA A 136 -7.60 1.15 9.17
N GLN A 137 -8.88 0.91 9.44
CA GLN A 137 -9.93 1.93 9.37
C GLN A 137 -9.69 3.04 10.41
N GLN A 138 -9.48 2.66 11.68
CA GLN A 138 -9.23 3.56 12.79
C GLN A 138 -8.05 4.48 12.50
N LEU A 139 -6.92 3.94 12.01
CA LEU A 139 -5.74 4.74 11.71
C LEU A 139 -5.98 5.77 10.60
N LEU A 140 -6.76 5.42 9.58
CA LEU A 140 -7.12 6.36 8.51
C LEU A 140 -8.02 7.49 9.06
N GLU A 141 -8.99 7.15 9.89
CA GLU A 141 -9.95 8.08 10.52
C GLU A 141 -9.30 9.02 11.52
N GLU A 142 -8.52 8.50 12.48
CA GLU A 142 -7.85 9.27 13.54
C GLU A 142 -6.86 10.30 12.97
N ASN A 143 -6.24 9.97 11.84
CA ASN A 143 -5.31 10.88 11.18
C ASN A 143 -6.01 11.89 10.25
N ALA A 144 -7.33 11.75 10.04
CA ALA A 144 -8.14 12.58 9.14
C ALA A 144 -7.45 12.79 7.78
N VAL A 145 -6.99 11.69 7.17
CA VAL A 145 -6.26 11.76 5.89
C VAL A 145 -7.22 12.15 4.76
N PRO A 146 -6.81 13.01 3.81
CA PRO A 146 -7.73 13.43 2.76
C PRO A 146 -8.25 12.27 1.91
N TYR A 147 -7.34 11.37 1.56
CA TYR A 147 -7.64 10.07 0.98
C TYR A 147 -6.61 9.06 1.48
N GLY A 148 -7.04 7.82 1.73
CA GLY A 148 -6.12 6.74 2.04
C GLY A 148 -6.79 5.39 1.95
N ALA A 149 -5.96 4.36 1.81
CA ALA A 149 -6.39 2.99 1.81
C ALA A 149 -5.32 2.10 2.39
N VAL A 150 -5.77 1.02 3.02
CA VAL A 150 -4.93 -0.11 3.43
C VAL A 150 -5.58 -1.38 2.92
N VAL A 151 -4.80 -2.16 2.17
CA VAL A 151 -5.21 -3.48 1.73
C VAL A 151 -4.19 -4.49 2.25
N ALA A 152 -4.67 -5.55 2.88
CA ALA A 152 -3.85 -6.66 3.35
C ALA A 152 -4.38 -7.98 2.80
N ILE A 153 -3.48 -8.85 2.34
CA ILE A 153 -3.79 -10.13 1.70
C ILE A 153 -2.90 -11.21 2.31
N ASP A 154 -3.46 -12.40 2.55
CA ASP A 154 -2.67 -13.59 2.83
C ASP A 154 -2.04 -14.09 1.52
N PRO A 155 -0.70 -14.04 1.38
CA PRO A 155 -0.04 -14.39 0.11
C PRO A 155 -0.22 -15.86 -0.28
N ARG A 156 -0.56 -16.74 0.67
CA ARG A 156 -0.63 -18.19 0.45
C ARG A 156 -1.87 -18.60 -0.33
N ASP A 157 -2.97 -17.86 -0.17
CA ASP A 157 -4.28 -18.24 -0.72
C ASP A 157 -5.11 -17.09 -1.29
N GLY A 158 -4.65 -15.83 -1.17
CA GLY A 158 -5.35 -14.67 -1.70
C GLY A 158 -6.44 -14.12 -0.79
N ARG A 159 -6.64 -14.66 0.42
CA ARG A 159 -7.65 -14.12 1.35
C ARG A 159 -7.35 -12.66 1.69
N VAL A 160 -8.32 -11.80 1.46
CA VAL A 160 -8.23 -10.38 1.82
C VAL A 160 -8.45 -10.23 3.33
N LEU A 161 -7.38 -9.90 4.06
CA LEU A 161 -7.38 -9.75 5.51
C LEU A 161 -7.86 -8.37 5.96
N ALA A 162 -7.59 -7.35 5.14
CA ALA A 162 -8.11 -6.00 5.32
C ALA A 162 -8.30 -5.30 3.98
N LEU A 163 -9.34 -4.48 3.90
CA LEU A 163 -9.75 -3.69 2.76
C LEU A 163 -10.39 -2.39 3.28
N ALA A 164 -9.54 -1.47 3.73
CA ALA A 164 -9.97 -0.18 4.28
C ALA A 164 -9.78 0.92 3.22
N SER A 165 -10.82 1.74 3.05
CA SER A 165 -10.78 2.97 2.26
C SER A 165 -11.31 4.11 3.11
N TYR A 166 -10.69 5.27 3.01
CA TYR A 166 -11.11 6.46 3.74
C TYR A 166 -10.88 7.70 2.89
N SER A 167 -11.80 8.65 3.00
CA SER A 167 -11.58 9.99 2.54
C SER A 167 -12.36 11.00 3.39
N SER A 168 -11.65 11.99 3.91
CA SER A 168 -12.28 13.13 4.56
C SER A 168 -12.85 14.15 3.58
N ALA A 169 -12.46 14.07 2.29
CA ALA A 169 -12.89 15.00 1.24
C ALA A 169 -14.09 14.46 0.43
N GLU A 170 -14.12 13.15 0.18
CA GLU A 170 -15.15 12.46 -0.61
C GLU A 170 -15.49 11.13 0.09
N PRO A 171 -16.42 11.10 1.07
CA PRO A 171 -16.68 9.93 1.92
C PRO A 171 -16.97 8.63 1.16
N ASN A 172 -17.46 8.76 -0.08
CA ASN A 172 -17.81 7.68 -0.97
C ASN A 172 -16.73 7.36 -2.04
N ARG A 173 -15.46 7.74 -1.82
CA ARG A 173 -14.40 7.44 -2.78
C ARG A 173 -13.84 6.03 -2.57
N PRO A 174 -13.87 5.13 -3.58
CA PRO A 174 -13.34 3.76 -3.47
C PRO A 174 -11.82 3.73 -3.60
N VAL A 175 -11.10 4.35 -2.66
CA VAL A 175 -9.64 4.57 -2.75
C VAL A 175 -8.86 3.26 -2.94
N ALA A 176 -9.27 2.15 -2.31
CA ALA A 176 -8.60 0.86 -2.44
C ALA A 176 -8.67 0.25 -3.86
N PHE A 177 -9.69 0.62 -4.65
CA PHE A 177 -9.94 0.06 -5.98
C PHE A 177 -9.56 1.01 -7.12
N SER A 178 -9.44 2.31 -6.82
CA SER A 178 -9.08 3.30 -7.83
C SER A 178 -7.57 3.27 -8.13
N ALA A 179 -7.24 3.27 -9.41
CA ALA A 179 -5.89 3.38 -9.94
C ALA A 179 -5.60 4.80 -10.42
N SER A 180 -6.10 5.82 -9.71
CA SER A 180 -5.85 7.23 -10.05
C SER A 180 -4.52 7.76 -9.52
N GLN A 181 -3.91 7.08 -8.55
CA GLN A 181 -2.67 7.55 -7.92
C GLN A 181 -1.44 7.02 -8.65
N PRO A 182 -0.37 7.84 -8.77
CA PRO A 182 0.86 7.40 -9.40
C PRO A 182 1.48 6.25 -8.59
N ALA A 183 1.96 5.22 -9.29
CA ALA A 183 2.67 4.10 -8.65
C ALA A 183 3.97 4.59 -7.97
N ALA A 184 4.54 5.70 -8.46
CA ALA A 184 5.78 6.27 -7.96
C ALA A 184 6.90 5.20 -7.92
N SER A 185 7.79 5.27 -6.93
CA SER A 185 8.85 4.27 -6.76
C SER A 185 8.37 2.87 -6.37
N VAL A 186 7.06 2.60 -6.24
CA VAL A 186 6.56 1.21 -6.16
C VAL A 186 6.83 0.49 -7.48
N PHE A 187 6.72 1.20 -8.61
CA PHE A 187 6.97 0.64 -9.94
C PHE A 187 8.39 0.08 -10.13
N LYS A 188 9.36 0.54 -9.33
CA LYS A 188 10.73 -0.02 -9.33
C LYS A 188 10.79 -1.51 -8.99
N VAL A 189 9.78 -2.05 -8.33
CA VAL A 189 9.69 -3.51 -8.10
C VAL A 189 9.50 -4.24 -9.43
N VAL A 190 8.65 -3.71 -10.32
CA VAL A 190 8.45 -4.22 -11.68
C VAL A 190 9.71 -4.01 -12.52
N SER A 191 10.31 -2.82 -12.48
CA SER A 191 11.56 -2.54 -13.19
C SER A 191 12.71 -3.43 -12.72
N ALA A 192 12.83 -3.70 -11.42
CA ALA A 192 13.83 -4.61 -10.89
C ALA A 192 13.58 -6.05 -11.36
N ALA A 193 12.33 -6.52 -11.39
CA ALA A 193 12.01 -7.82 -11.95
C ALA A 193 12.42 -7.92 -13.43
N ALA A 194 12.18 -6.86 -14.21
CA ALA A 194 12.61 -6.80 -15.61
C ALA A 194 14.14 -6.80 -15.77
N LEU A 195 14.87 -6.11 -14.88
CA LEU A 195 16.34 -6.12 -14.87
C LEU A 195 16.93 -7.49 -14.52
N LEU A 196 16.35 -8.18 -13.53
CA LEU A 196 16.74 -9.55 -13.18
C LEU A 196 16.53 -10.49 -14.38
N GLU A 197 15.41 -10.36 -15.09
CA GLU A 197 15.01 -11.31 -16.13
C GLU A 197 15.62 -11.03 -17.50
N PHE A 198 15.51 -9.81 -17.99
CA PHE A 198 15.97 -9.43 -19.33
C PHE A 198 17.34 -8.78 -19.34
N GLY A 199 17.73 -8.15 -18.23
CA GLY A 199 19.03 -7.51 -18.09
C GLY A 199 20.14 -8.47 -17.62
N ASN A 200 19.77 -9.64 -17.10
CA ASN A 200 20.70 -10.55 -16.40
C ASN A 200 21.50 -9.84 -15.29
N ILE A 201 20.86 -8.87 -14.64
CA ILE A 201 21.47 -8.07 -13.57
C ILE A 201 21.32 -8.81 -12.24
N SER A 202 22.39 -8.89 -11.47
CA SER A 202 22.41 -9.40 -10.10
C SER A 202 22.02 -8.30 -9.10
N PRO A 203 21.41 -8.63 -7.93
CA PRO A 203 21.22 -7.68 -6.84
C PRO A 203 22.48 -6.90 -6.43
N ASP A 204 23.66 -7.48 -6.61
CA ASP A 204 24.96 -6.88 -6.24
C ASP A 204 25.62 -6.07 -7.36
N ASP A 205 25.09 -6.13 -8.59
CA ASP A 205 25.61 -5.32 -9.68
C ASP A 205 25.40 -3.84 -9.38
N SER A 206 26.44 -3.04 -9.60
CA SER A 206 26.48 -1.65 -9.15
C SER A 206 26.65 -0.67 -10.29
N ILE A 207 25.99 0.49 -10.14
CA ILE A 207 26.22 1.65 -10.98
C ILE A 207 26.71 2.78 -10.09
N CYS A 208 27.86 3.35 -10.47
CA CYS A 208 28.33 4.61 -9.92
C CYS A 208 27.62 5.78 -10.62
N TYR A 209 27.33 6.84 -9.89
CA TYR A 209 26.53 7.97 -10.33
C TYR A 209 26.93 9.26 -9.62
N HIS A 210 26.46 10.38 -10.15
CA HIS A 210 26.58 11.72 -9.57
C HIS A 210 25.24 12.44 -9.58
N GLY A 211 25.18 13.69 -9.11
CA GLY A 211 23.95 14.50 -9.13
C GLY A 211 22.90 14.09 -8.09
N GLY A 212 23.26 13.20 -7.17
CA GLY A 212 22.39 12.75 -6.08
C GLY A 212 21.33 11.73 -6.51
N ARG A 213 20.56 11.26 -5.53
CA ARG A 213 19.68 10.08 -5.71
C ARG A 213 18.40 10.34 -6.50
N ARG A 214 18.00 11.59 -6.70
CA ARG A 214 16.66 11.95 -7.21
C ARG A 214 16.63 12.31 -8.69
N GLY A 215 17.72 12.88 -9.21
CA GLY A 215 17.77 13.47 -10.55
C GLY A 215 17.75 12.43 -11.67
N ILE A 216 17.16 12.81 -12.80
CA ILE A 216 17.22 12.09 -14.07
C ILE A 216 17.32 13.15 -15.16
N SER A 217 18.34 13.05 -16.00
CA SER A 217 18.56 13.92 -17.17
C SER A 217 19.50 13.21 -18.13
N GLU A 218 19.58 13.68 -19.38
CA GLU A 218 20.50 13.12 -20.37
C GLU A 218 21.94 13.03 -19.84
N ALA A 219 22.44 14.09 -19.19
CA ALA A 219 23.77 14.13 -18.60
C ALA A 219 23.96 13.09 -17.48
N LEU A 220 22.93 12.82 -16.68
CA LEU A 220 22.98 11.84 -15.60
C LEU A 220 22.87 10.39 -16.10
N LEU A 221 22.28 10.15 -17.27
CA LEU A 221 22.24 8.80 -17.86
C LEU A 221 23.58 8.38 -18.47
N ASN A 222 24.39 9.34 -18.92
CA ASN A 222 25.68 9.05 -19.55
C ASN A 222 26.79 8.87 -18.49
N PRO A 223 27.52 7.74 -18.46
CA PRO A 223 28.65 7.52 -17.55
C PRO A 223 29.68 8.65 -17.59
N ASN A 224 30.10 9.12 -16.42
CA ASN A 224 31.17 10.10 -16.29
C ASN A 224 32.09 9.72 -15.13
N PRO A 225 33.19 8.98 -15.40
CA PRO A 225 34.09 8.49 -14.35
C PRO A 225 34.70 9.58 -13.46
N LYS A 226 34.77 10.83 -13.93
CA LYS A 226 35.28 11.96 -13.13
C LYS A 226 34.26 12.48 -12.10
N LEU A 227 32.97 12.30 -12.38
CA LEU A 227 31.89 12.80 -11.54
C LEU A 227 31.19 11.70 -10.73
N ASP A 228 31.13 10.48 -11.27
CA ASP A 228 30.42 9.32 -10.70
C ASP A 228 31.13 8.77 -9.45
N THR A 229 31.07 9.52 -8.34
CA THR A 229 31.79 9.23 -7.09
C THR A 229 30.98 8.47 -6.04
N ALA A 230 29.67 8.29 -6.25
CA ALA A 230 28.81 7.48 -5.38
C ALA A 230 28.36 6.24 -6.15
N CYS A 231 28.18 5.10 -5.49
CA CYS A 231 27.72 3.87 -6.14
C CYS A 231 26.61 3.22 -5.32
N ASN A 232 25.63 2.64 -5.99
CA ASN A 232 24.69 1.72 -5.37
C ASN A 232 24.61 0.44 -6.20
N THR A 233 24.49 -0.70 -5.52
CA THR A 233 24.03 -1.93 -6.15
C THR A 233 22.54 -1.82 -6.55
N LEU A 234 22.01 -2.75 -7.35
CA LEU A 234 20.56 -2.82 -7.60
C LEU A 234 19.78 -2.97 -6.28
N ALA A 235 20.27 -3.80 -5.36
CA ALA A 235 19.69 -4.00 -4.04
C ALA A 235 19.65 -2.71 -3.20
N GLU A 236 20.75 -1.97 -3.20
CA GLU A 236 20.83 -0.66 -2.52
C GLU A 236 19.95 0.37 -3.21
N ALA A 237 19.88 0.38 -4.54
CA ALA A 237 19.02 1.28 -5.28
C ALA A 237 17.53 1.02 -5.01
N ILE A 238 17.11 -0.22 -4.75
CA ILE A 238 15.76 -0.55 -4.26
C ILE A 238 15.56 0.03 -2.85
N ALA A 239 16.48 -0.28 -1.94
CA ALA A 239 16.41 0.09 -0.53
C ALA A 239 16.36 1.61 -0.33
N GLU A 240 17.26 2.31 -1.01
CA GLU A 240 17.44 3.74 -1.00
C GLU A 240 16.52 4.43 -2.02
N SER A 241 15.86 3.69 -2.90
CA SER A 241 15.03 4.26 -3.96
C SER A 241 15.82 5.26 -4.83
N THR A 242 17.07 4.96 -5.16
CA THR A 242 17.95 5.80 -6.00
C THR A 242 17.43 5.81 -7.44
N ASN A 243 16.95 6.97 -7.91
CA ASN A 243 16.34 7.12 -9.24
C ASN A 243 17.35 7.02 -10.36
N VAL A 244 18.49 7.70 -10.24
CA VAL A 244 19.53 7.73 -11.29
C VAL A 244 20.09 6.34 -11.58
N VAL A 245 20.27 5.49 -10.56
CA VAL A 245 20.74 4.10 -10.75
C VAL A 245 19.69 3.26 -11.47
N PHE A 246 18.42 3.34 -11.06
CA PHE A 246 17.32 2.67 -11.77
C PHE A 246 17.20 3.14 -13.22
N ALA A 247 17.29 4.45 -13.44
CA ALA A 247 17.19 5.05 -14.75
C ALA A 247 18.32 4.58 -15.67
N ARG A 248 19.57 4.56 -15.17
CA ARG A 248 20.73 4.04 -15.91
C ARG A 248 20.63 2.54 -16.19
N MET A 249 20.33 1.71 -15.19
CA MET A 249 20.19 0.27 -15.40
C MET A 249 19.08 -0.04 -16.41
N ALA A 250 17.93 0.62 -16.31
CA ALA A 250 16.85 0.44 -17.27
C ALA A 250 17.25 0.90 -18.68
N ASP A 251 17.87 2.08 -18.82
CA ASP A 251 18.36 2.61 -20.09
C ASP A 251 19.39 1.69 -20.77
N GLN A 252 20.25 1.03 -19.99
CA GLN A 252 21.32 0.18 -20.49
C GLN A 252 20.86 -1.24 -20.86
N HIS A 253 19.81 -1.75 -20.22
CA HIS A 253 19.47 -3.18 -20.27
C HIS A 253 18.03 -3.48 -20.73
N LEU A 254 17.14 -2.49 -20.69
CA LEU A 254 15.73 -2.66 -21.02
C LEU A 254 15.34 -1.79 -22.22
N ASP A 255 14.22 -2.16 -22.82
CA ASP A 255 13.49 -1.37 -23.80
C ASP A 255 12.00 -1.36 -23.43
N VAL A 256 11.21 -0.59 -24.19
CA VAL A 256 9.75 -0.49 -23.96
C VAL A 256 9.07 -1.86 -24.00
N PRO A 257 9.28 -2.73 -25.01
CA PRO A 257 8.69 -4.07 -25.02
C PRO A 257 9.00 -4.92 -23.79
N LYS A 258 10.27 -5.03 -23.38
CA LYS A 258 10.68 -5.85 -22.22
C LYS A 258 10.01 -5.39 -20.93
N LEU A 259 10.01 -4.07 -20.66
CA LEU A 259 9.41 -3.55 -19.44
C LEU A 259 7.88 -3.61 -19.48
N THR A 260 7.28 -3.51 -20.67
CA THR A 260 5.82 -3.69 -20.86
C THR A 260 5.42 -5.13 -20.56
N GLU A 261 6.15 -6.12 -21.09
CA GLU A 261 5.88 -7.53 -20.83
C GLU A 261 5.90 -7.85 -19.33
N VAL A 262 6.92 -7.37 -18.61
CA VAL A 262 6.98 -7.58 -17.15
C VAL A 262 5.83 -6.87 -16.45
N ALA A 263 5.49 -5.64 -16.84
CA ALA A 263 4.36 -4.92 -16.24
C ALA A 263 3.02 -5.67 -16.44
N GLU A 264 2.77 -6.24 -17.63
CA GLU A 264 1.57 -7.03 -17.92
C GLU A 264 1.52 -8.34 -17.13
N ARG A 265 2.66 -8.99 -16.90
CA ARG A 265 2.76 -10.17 -16.00
C ARG A 265 2.50 -9.80 -14.54
N PHE A 266 2.85 -8.58 -14.15
CA PHE A 266 2.49 -8.01 -12.85
C PHE A 266 1.05 -7.47 -12.80
N GLY A 267 0.25 -7.59 -13.86
CA GLY A 267 -1.18 -7.26 -13.87
C GLY A 267 -1.51 -5.83 -14.32
N PHE A 268 -0.54 -5.04 -14.79
CA PHE A 268 -0.84 -3.74 -15.40
C PHE A 268 -1.59 -3.91 -16.73
N GLY A 269 -2.56 -3.04 -16.99
CA GLY A 269 -3.38 -3.05 -18.21
C GLY A 269 -4.70 -3.81 -18.10
N GLU A 270 -4.92 -4.56 -17.03
CA GLU A 270 -6.14 -5.34 -16.81
C GLU A 270 -6.70 -5.13 -15.38
N PRO A 271 -8.01 -5.31 -15.16
CA PRO A 271 -8.58 -5.28 -13.83
C PRO A 271 -8.16 -6.51 -13.02
N VAL A 272 -7.84 -6.31 -11.75
CA VAL A 272 -7.64 -7.42 -10.81
C VAL A 272 -8.95 -8.19 -10.68
N PRO A 273 -8.97 -9.53 -10.86
CA PRO A 273 -10.18 -10.34 -10.70
C PRO A 273 -10.62 -10.31 -9.24
N PHE A 274 -11.68 -9.56 -8.96
CA PHE A 274 -12.20 -9.37 -7.62
C PHE A 274 -13.72 -9.30 -7.62
N ALA A 275 -14.33 -9.46 -6.44
CA ALA A 275 -15.79 -9.43 -6.28
C ALA A 275 -16.44 -8.11 -6.72
N TRP A 276 -15.69 -7.02 -6.69
CA TRP A 276 -16.13 -5.70 -7.16
C TRP A 276 -15.21 -5.18 -8.26
N ALA A 277 -15.72 -4.23 -9.04
CA ALA A 277 -14.96 -3.58 -10.11
C ALA A 277 -13.70 -2.88 -9.54
N VAL A 278 -12.54 -3.25 -10.09
CA VAL A 278 -11.24 -2.65 -9.79
C VAL A 278 -10.79 -1.87 -11.01
N GLU A 279 -10.43 -0.61 -10.83
CA GLU A 279 -9.90 0.19 -11.93
C GLU A 279 -8.55 -0.40 -12.37
N PRO A 280 -8.35 -0.71 -13.67
CA PRO A 280 -7.09 -1.23 -14.17
C PRO A 280 -5.95 -0.27 -13.87
N SER A 281 -4.89 -0.77 -13.25
CA SER A 281 -3.64 -0.03 -13.11
C SER A 281 -2.97 0.09 -14.46
N ARG A 282 -2.37 1.26 -14.74
CA ARG A 282 -1.87 1.57 -16.09
C ARG A 282 -0.38 1.81 -16.07
N VAL A 283 0.27 1.44 -17.16
CA VAL A 283 1.62 1.87 -17.50
C VAL A 283 1.62 2.34 -18.95
N SER A 284 2.26 3.46 -19.24
CA SER A 284 2.41 4.02 -20.58
C SER A 284 3.85 4.46 -20.78
N LEU A 285 4.69 3.52 -21.23
CA LEU A 285 6.12 3.72 -21.35
C LEU A 285 6.45 4.56 -22.59
N PRO A 286 7.09 5.73 -22.43
CA PRO A 286 7.46 6.57 -23.56
C PRO A 286 8.68 5.99 -24.30
N GLN A 287 8.79 6.31 -25.60
CA GLN A 287 9.92 5.87 -26.44
C GLN A 287 11.18 6.73 -26.28
N LYS A 288 11.02 7.98 -25.82
CA LYS A 288 12.15 8.89 -25.62
C LYS A 288 13.00 8.43 -24.44
N ARG A 289 14.29 8.21 -24.69
CA ARG A 289 15.29 7.70 -23.74
C ARG A 289 15.15 8.20 -22.29
N VAL A 290 15.24 9.52 -22.07
CA VAL A 290 15.18 10.11 -20.72
C VAL A 290 13.82 9.91 -20.06
N GLU A 291 12.74 10.02 -20.83
CA GLU A 291 11.37 9.81 -20.32
C GLU A 291 11.15 8.32 -19.98
N PHE A 292 11.68 7.39 -20.79
CA PHE A 292 11.64 5.95 -20.53
C PHE A 292 12.38 5.59 -19.24
N ALA A 293 13.61 6.08 -19.12
CA ALA A 293 14.44 5.89 -17.92
C ALA A 293 13.76 6.50 -16.68
N GLY A 294 13.08 7.63 -16.85
CA GLY A 294 12.21 8.25 -15.83
C GLY A 294 11.06 7.36 -15.40
N ALA A 295 10.29 6.85 -16.36
CA ALA A 295 9.17 5.93 -16.12
C ALA A 295 9.63 4.65 -15.40
N ALA A 296 10.74 4.04 -15.85
CA ALA A 296 11.33 2.87 -15.21
C ALA A 296 11.82 3.15 -13.78
N ALA A 297 12.27 4.37 -13.49
CA ALA A 297 12.61 4.82 -12.14
C ALA A 297 11.37 5.23 -11.29
N GLY A 298 10.16 5.03 -11.80
CA GLY A 298 8.91 5.31 -11.10
C GLY A 298 8.49 6.78 -11.13
N PHE A 299 8.93 7.55 -12.12
CA PHE A 299 8.40 8.89 -12.38
C PHE A 299 7.33 8.88 -13.47
N HIS A 300 6.16 9.41 -13.13
CA HIS A 300 5.02 9.54 -14.04
C HIS A 300 4.69 8.21 -14.74
N HIS A 301 3.86 8.24 -15.79
CA HIS A 301 3.63 7.11 -16.70
C HIS A 301 3.06 5.81 -16.11
N SER A 302 2.82 5.75 -14.81
CA SER A 302 2.26 4.57 -14.15
C SER A 302 1.31 4.98 -13.03
N THR A 303 0.16 4.33 -12.98
CA THR A 303 -0.82 4.47 -11.90
C THR A 303 -1.17 3.11 -11.33
N LEU A 304 -1.51 3.08 -10.04
CA LEU A 304 -1.64 1.83 -9.28
C LEU A 304 -2.76 1.93 -8.25
N SER A 305 -3.64 0.93 -8.22
CA SER A 305 -4.63 0.80 -7.14
C SER A 305 -4.02 0.10 -5.91
N PRO A 306 -4.41 0.46 -4.68
CA PRO A 306 -3.94 -0.22 -3.48
C PRO A 306 -4.22 -1.72 -3.44
N LEU A 307 -5.36 -2.19 -3.96
CA LEU A 307 -5.64 -3.62 -4.08
C LEU A 307 -4.63 -4.30 -5.01
N HIS A 308 -4.38 -3.72 -6.19
CA HIS A 308 -3.40 -4.28 -7.12
C HIS A 308 -1.99 -4.28 -6.52
N ALA A 309 -1.60 -3.22 -5.82
CA ALA A 309 -0.33 -3.14 -5.11
C ALA A 309 -0.16 -4.26 -4.08
N ALA A 310 -1.21 -4.58 -3.30
CA ALA A 310 -1.18 -5.67 -2.33
C ALA A 310 -1.05 -7.04 -3.02
N VAL A 311 -1.76 -7.25 -4.14
CA VAL A 311 -1.68 -8.47 -4.95
C VAL A 311 -0.28 -8.66 -5.55
N MET A 312 0.36 -7.60 -6.05
CA MET A 312 1.74 -7.64 -6.53
C MET A 312 2.70 -8.10 -5.42
N MET A 313 2.56 -7.57 -4.21
CA MET A 313 3.39 -7.98 -3.07
C MET A 313 3.09 -9.40 -2.63
N ALA A 314 1.82 -9.82 -2.68
CA ALA A 314 1.42 -11.20 -2.42
C ALA A 314 2.07 -12.16 -3.43
N GLY A 315 2.18 -11.78 -4.69
CA GLY A 315 2.88 -12.56 -5.71
C GLY A 315 4.36 -12.73 -5.43
N ILE A 316 5.07 -11.66 -5.06
CA ILE A 316 6.50 -11.74 -4.71
C ILE A 316 6.70 -12.61 -3.47
N ALA A 317 5.84 -12.44 -2.47
CA ALA A 317 5.81 -13.25 -1.26
C ALA A 317 5.52 -14.73 -1.52
N ASN A 318 4.83 -15.05 -2.61
CA ASN A 318 4.40 -16.39 -2.99
C ASN A 318 5.16 -16.88 -4.22
N ASP A 319 6.49 -16.74 -4.22
CA ASP A 319 7.40 -17.29 -5.24
C ASP A 319 7.04 -16.88 -6.69
N GLY A 320 6.52 -15.67 -6.85
CA GLY A 320 6.13 -15.07 -8.12
C GLY A 320 4.72 -15.39 -8.59
N GLU A 321 3.94 -16.20 -7.86
CA GLU A 321 2.53 -16.48 -8.17
C GLU A 321 1.60 -15.50 -7.45
N MET A 322 1.00 -14.57 -8.20
CA MET A 322 -0.02 -13.66 -7.69
C MET A 322 -1.33 -14.41 -7.45
N PRO A 323 -1.80 -14.53 -6.21
CA PRO A 323 -3.09 -15.15 -5.92
C PRO A 323 -4.23 -14.28 -6.45
N GLU A 324 -5.32 -14.91 -6.88
CA GLU A 324 -6.60 -14.22 -7.11
C GLU A 324 -7.15 -13.77 -5.74
N PRO A 325 -7.36 -12.47 -5.49
CA PRO A 325 -7.82 -12.02 -4.18
C PRO A 325 -9.26 -12.45 -3.91
N GLU A 326 -9.53 -12.93 -2.69
CA GLU A 326 -10.84 -13.45 -2.29
C GLU A 326 -11.34 -12.76 -1.01
N ILE A 327 -12.55 -12.20 -1.07
CA ILE A 327 -13.19 -11.48 0.04
C ILE A 327 -14.26 -12.32 0.76
N VAL A 328 -14.82 -13.33 0.09
CA VAL A 328 -15.82 -14.24 0.65
C VAL A 328 -15.14 -15.54 1.03
N GLU A 329 -15.14 -15.89 2.32
CA GLU A 329 -14.60 -17.16 2.82
C GLU A 329 -15.56 -18.31 2.55
N SER A 330 -16.85 -18.09 2.78
CA SER A 330 -17.89 -19.10 2.54
C SER A 330 -19.28 -18.48 2.42
N VAL A 331 -20.19 -19.22 1.79
CA VAL A 331 -21.63 -18.98 1.85
C VAL A 331 -22.30 -20.25 2.36
N ASP A 332 -23.15 -20.13 3.36
CA ASP A 332 -23.93 -21.24 3.90
C ASP A 332 -25.41 -20.88 4.09
N HIS A 333 -26.27 -21.90 4.16
CA HIS A 333 -27.67 -21.76 4.52
C HIS A 333 -28.00 -22.80 5.59
N GLY A 334 -28.27 -22.35 6.82
CA GLY A 334 -28.52 -23.26 7.94
C GLY A 334 -27.35 -24.22 8.22
N GLY A 335 -26.10 -23.78 8.00
CA GLY A 335 -24.89 -24.60 8.18
C GLY A 335 -24.52 -25.49 7.00
N VAL A 336 -25.33 -25.53 5.94
CA VAL A 336 -24.99 -26.23 4.69
C VAL A 336 -24.28 -25.26 3.74
N PHE A 337 -23.01 -25.53 3.44
CA PHE A 337 -22.20 -24.67 2.58
C PHE A 337 -22.59 -24.79 1.11
N THR A 338 -22.92 -23.66 0.48
CA THR A 338 -23.13 -23.51 -0.96
C THR A 338 -21.88 -22.98 -1.66
N TYR A 339 -20.96 -22.38 -0.91
CA TYR A 339 -19.65 -21.93 -1.38
C TYR A 339 -18.60 -22.01 -0.28
N ARG A 340 -17.37 -22.35 -0.66
CA ARG A 340 -16.16 -22.16 0.16
C ARG A 340 -15.03 -21.70 -0.73
N ALA A 341 -14.27 -20.71 -0.25
CA ALA A 341 -13.11 -20.21 -0.95
C ALA A 341 -12.02 -21.28 -1.10
N GLU A 342 -11.52 -21.40 -2.32
CA GLU A 342 -10.36 -22.21 -2.67
C GLU A 342 -9.23 -21.31 -3.15
N ARG A 343 -7.98 -21.75 -2.96
CA ARG A 343 -6.80 -21.04 -3.48
C ARG A 343 -6.87 -21.00 -5.00
N ARG A 344 -6.78 -19.80 -5.57
CA ARG A 344 -6.69 -19.58 -7.02
C ARG A 344 -5.49 -18.71 -7.35
N VAL A 345 -4.86 -18.97 -8.50
CA VAL A 345 -3.76 -18.16 -9.02
C VAL A 345 -4.33 -17.28 -10.13
N TRP A 346 -4.10 -15.98 -10.04
CA TRP A 346 -4.45 -15.06 -11.11
C TRP A 346 -3.37 -15.07 -12.19
N LYS A 347 -2.11 -14.84 -11.79
CA LYS A 347 -0.98 -14.68 -12.72
C LYS A 347 0.33 -15.12 -12.10
N ARG A 348 1.32 -15.41 -12.95
CA ARG A 348 2.72 -15.55 -12.57
C ARG A 348 3.49 -14.30 -12.99
N ALA A 349 3.89 -13.50 -12.01
CA ALA A 349 4.60 -12.23 -12.21
C ALA A 349 6.11 -12.44 -12.47
N SER A 350 6.70 -13.48 -11.87
CA SER A 350 8.11 -13.82 -12.03
C SER A 350 8.40 -15.29 -11.70
N SER A 351 9.64 -15.73 -11.93
CA SER A 351 10.15 -17.00 -11.42
C SER A 351 10.32 -16.94 -9.89
N ALA A 352 10.30 -18.10 -9.24
CA ALA A 352 10.54 -18.19 -7.80
C ALA A 352 11.93 -17.65 -7.41
N GLU A 353 12.93 -17.85 -8.28
CA GLU A 353 14.28 -17.32 -8.09
C GLU A 353 14.30 -15.78 -8.09
N HIS A 354 13.67 -15.16 -9.09
CA HIS A 354 13.59 -13.70 -9.18
C HIS A 354 12.76 -13.12 -8.03
N ALA A 355 11.68 -13.77 -7.62
CA ALA A 355 10.88 -13.38 -6.46
C ALA A 355 11.70 -13.38 -5.16
N ARG A 356 12.55 -14.39 -4.94
CA ARG A 356 13.46 -14.42 -3.77
C ARG A 356 14.51 -13.31 -3.82
N LYS A 357 15.15 -13.08 -4.98
CA LYS A 357 16.07 -11.94 -5.16
C LYS A 357 15.38 -10.59 -4.90
N LEU A 358 14.15 -10.40 -5.39
CA LEU A 358 13.35 -9.20 -5.09
C LEU A 358 13.08 -9.06 -3.58
N THR A 359 12.75 -10.17 -2.92
CA THR A 359 12.51 -10.22 -1.47
C THR A 359 13.73 -9.73 -0.70
N GLU A 360 14.92 -10.27 -0.99
CA GLU A 360 16.19 -9.88 -0.37
C GLU A 360 16.47 -8.38 -0.52
N MET A 361 16.31 -7.85 -1.74
CA MET A 361 16.48 -6.42 -2.00
C MET A 361 15.45 -5.57 -1.23
N MET A 362 14.20 -6.02 -1.16
CA MET A 362 13.12 -5.32 -0.46
C MET A 362 13.27 -5.35 1.07
N VAL A 363 13.91 -6.37 1.66
CA VAL A 363 14.28 -6.38 3.09
C VAL A 363 15.23 -5.22 3.41
N LEU A 364 16.16 -4.89 2.51
CA LEU A 364 17.08 -3.79 2.74
C LEU A 364 16.36 -2.44 2.91
N THR A 365 15.19 -2.23 2.29
CA THR A 365 14.38 -1.02 2.45
C THR A 365 14.03 -0.76 3.92
N THR A 366 13.75 -1.81 4.70
CA THR A 366 13.30 -1.72 6.10
C THR A 366 14.45 -1.84 7.10
N VAL A 367 15.59 -2.41 6.70
CA VAL A 367 16.77 -2.58 7.56
C VAL A 367 17.78 -1.42 7.43
N ARG A 368 18.03 -0.92 6.22
CA ARG A 368 18.99 0.17 5.96
C ARG A 368 18.52 1.27 4.97
N GLY A 369 17.39 1.07 4.30
CA GLY A 369 16.83 1.97 3.31
C GLY A 369 15.80 2.99 3.82
N THR A 370 14.89 3.40 2.92
CA THR A 370 13.94 4.51 3.13
C THR A 370 12.91 4.26 4.23
N ALA A 371 12.67 3.00 4.62
CA ALA A 371 11.74 2.63 5.68
C ALA A 371 12.43 2.31 7.02
N THR A 372 13.76 2.36 7.09
CA THR A 372 14.55 1.98 8.28
C THR A 372 14.06 2.62 9.57
N LYS A 373 13.88 3.94 9.57
CA LYS A 373 13.43 4.66 10.78
C LYS A 373 12.07 4.18 11.31
N TYR A 374 11.26 3.56 10.47
CA TYR A 374 9.99 2.99 10.84
C TYR A 374 10.14 1.56 11.31
N PHE A 375 11.01 0.72 10.76
CA PHE A 375 11.07 -0.72 11.09
C PHE A 375 12.27 -1.13 11.96
N SER A 376 13.29 -0.28 12.13
CA SER A 376 14.48 -0.58 12.93
C SER A 376 14.20 -0.71 14.43
N LYS A 377 13.16 -0.02 14.91
CA LYS A 377 12.68 -0.19 16.29
C LYS A 377 11.72 -1.38 16.33
N ARG A 378 12.07 -2.37 17.14
CA ARG A 378 11.22 -3.49 17.52
C ARG A 378 9.92 -2.98 18.15
N GLY A 379 8.84 -3.02 17.37
CA GLY A 379 7.49 -2.71 17.83
C GLY A 379 6.82 -3.94 18.43
N PRO A 380 5.69 -3.77 19.14
CA PRO A 380 4.90 -4.89 19.61
C PRO A 380 4.61 -5.88 18.46
N GLY A 381 4.89 -7.16 18.69
CA GLY A 381 4.62 -8.24 17.71
C GLY A 381 5.59 -8.34 16.52
N LEU A 382 6.46 -7.34 16.29
CA LEU A 382 7.44 -7.34 15.19
C LEU A 382 8.82 -7.87 15.59
N ASP A 383 8.97 -8.33 16.83
CA ASP A 383 10.19 -9.02 17.26
C ASP A 383 10.44 -10.30 16.45
N GLY A 384 11.62 -10.38 15.84
CA GLY A 384 11.98 -11.50 14.97
C GLY A 384 11.23 -11.54 13.63
N VAL A 385 10.42 -10.52 13.32
CA VAL A 385 9.69 -10.42 12.05
C VAL A 385 10.48 -9.57 11.07
N THR A 386 11.09 -10.20 10.08
CA THR A 386 11.73 -9.50 8.97
C THR A 386 10.66 -9.02 7.98
N VAL A 387 10.65 -7.71 7.67
CA VAL A 387 9.67 -7.13 6.73
C VAL A 387 10.37 -6.79 5.42
N ALA A 388 9.89 -7.31 4.30
CA ALA A 388 10.28 -6.89 2.97
C ALA A 388 9.34 -5.77 2.50
N GLY A 389 9.85 -4.67 1.93
CA GLY A 389 8.97 -3.65 1.38
C GLY A 389 9.61 -2.64 0.44
N LYS A 390 8.76 -1.75 -0.07
CA LYS A 390 9.13 -0.62 -0.92
C LYS A 390 8.31 0.60 -0.53
N THR A 391 8.99 1.73 -0.36
CA THR A 391 8.32 3.04 -0.23
C THR A 391 8.11 3.68 -1.59
N GLY A 392 7.02 4.42 -1.76
CA GLY A 392 6.79 5.32 -2.90
C GLY A 392 6.44 6.72 -2.42
N SER A 393 6.91 7.74 -3.13
CA SER A 393 6.51 9.13 -2.87
C SER A 393 6.51 9.93 -4.17
N LEU A 394 5.36 10.50 -4.53
CA LEU A 394 5.25 11.41 -5.68
C LEU A 394 4.16 12.45 -5.41
N SER A 395 4.47 13.71 -5.69
CA SER A 395 3.48 14.77 -5.67
C SER A 395 2.70 14.77 -6.98
N SER A 396 1.40 15.03 -6.89
CA SER A 396 0.51 15.25 -8.04
C SER A 396 -0.19 16.58 -7.87
N GLU A 397 -0.43 17.29 -8.97
CA GLU A 397 -1.19 18.54 -8.97
C GLU A 397 -2.34 18.42 -9.95
N ASN A 398 -3.58 18.56 -9.47
CA ASN A 398 -4.78 18.51 -10.29
C ASN A 398 -5.64 19.72 -9.96
N GLY A 399 -5.99 20.53 -10.97
CA GLY A 399 -6.82 21.73 -10.78
C GLY A 399 -6.26 22.72 -9.76
N GLY A 400 -4.93 22.87 -9.68
CA GLY A 400 -4.25 23.72 -8.70
C GLY A 400 -4.16 23.15 -7.28
N VAL A 401 -4.64 21.92 -7.05
CA VAL A 401 -4.53 21.24 -5.75
C VAL A 401 -3.34 20.29 -5.76
N VAL A 402 -2.30 20.65 -5.01
CA VAL A 402 -1.12 19.80 -4.80
C VAL A 402 -1.42 18.75 -3.74
N ARG A 403 -1.17 17.49 -4.08
CA ARG A 403 -1.29 16.32 -3.20
C ARG A 403 0.01 15.55 -3.16
N HIS A 404 0.33 14.97 -2.01
CA HIS A 404 1.51 14.13 -1.83
C HIS A 404 1.11 12.67 -1.60
N ASN A 405 1.37 11.83 -2.60
CA ASN A 405 1.16 10.39 -2.50
C ASN A 405 2.28 9.77 -1.69
N SER A 406 1.92 9.07 -0.61
CA SER A 406 2.85 8.32 0.24
C SER A 406 2.44 6.86 0.26
N TRP A 407 3.27 6.02 -0.34
CA TRP A 407 3.08 4.57 -0.40
C TRP A 407 4.03 3.85 0.57
N PHE A 408 3.53 2.76 1.13
CA PHE A 408 4.35 1.60 1.49
C PHE A 408 3.65 0.34 0.98
N VAL A 409 4.42 -0.51 0.32
CA VAL A 409 3.99 -1.85 -0.07
C VAL A 409 5.00 -2.84 0.48
N GLY A 410 4.57 -4.03 0.88
CA GLY A 410 5.49 -5.04 1.38
C GLY A 410 4.77 -6.29 1.88
N PHE A 411 5.53 -7.16 2.53
CA PHE A 411 5.02 -8.38 3.15
C PHE A 411 5.92 -8.81 4.30
N ALA A 412 5.36 -9.65 5.18
CA ALA A 412 6.05 -10.15 6.35
C ALA A 412 5.47 -11.51 6.82
N PRO A 413 6.27 -12.31 7.53
CA PRO A 413 7.73 -12.32 7.51
C PRO A 413 8.30 -12.48 6.09
N ALA A 414 9.53 -12.01 5.82
CA ALA A 414 10.12 -12.08 4.48
C ALA A 414 10.50 -13.53 4.07
N ASP A 415 10.86 -14.36 5.05
CA ASP A 415 11.29 -15.76 4.90
C ASP A 415 10.12 -16.75 4.90
N LYS A 416 9.03 -16.41 5.62
CA LYS A 416 7.80 -17.19 5.63
C LYS A 416 6.59 -16.26 5.58
N PRO A 417 6.21 -15.75 4.40
CA PRO A 417 5.18 -14.72 4.32
C PRO A 417 3.80 -15.16 4.79
N GLU A 418 3.19 -14.32 5.63
CA GLU A 418 1.86 -14.54 6.21
C GLU A 418 0.88 -13.41 5.86
N ILE A 419 1.42 -12.22 5.55
CA ILE A 419 0.64 -11.03 5.19
C ILE A 419 1.41 -10.18 4.18
N ALA A 420 0.77 -9.86 3.06
CA ALA A 420 1.15 -8.82 2.12
C ALA A 420 0.28 -7.58 2.33
N ILE A 421 0.85 -6.38 2.27
CA ILE A 421 0.18 -5.12 2.60
C ILE A 421 0.51 -4.02 1.60
N ALA A 422 -0.48 -3.22 1.24
CA ALA A 422 -0.33 -1.93 0.58
C ALA A 422 -1.04 -0.84 1.39
N ALA A 423 -0.29 0.22 1.71
CA ALA A 423 -0.79 1.40 2.40
C ALA A 423 -0.52 2.65 1.56
N LEU A 424 -1.60 3.32 1.17
CA LEU A 424 -1.58 4.59 0.45
C LEU A 424 -2.15 5.68 1.34
N VAL A 425 -1.45 6.81 1.40
CA VAL A 425 -1.98 8.05 1.95
C VAL A 425 -1.75 9.17 0.94
N VAL A 426 -2.82 9.84 0.53
CA VAL A 426 -2.78 11.01 -0.34
C VAL A 426 -2.94 12.25 0.54
N ASN A 427 -1.81 12.85 0.90
CA ASN A 427 -1.76 13.99 1.81
C ASN A 427 -2.01 15.31 1.09
N ASP A 428 -2.49 16.30 1.83
CA ASP A 428 -2.36 17.72 1.49
C ASP A 428 -0.90 18.20 1.68
N PRO A 429 -0.55 19.46 1.31
CA PRO A 429 0.78 20.01 1.55
C PRO A 429 1.23 19.87 3.02
N LYS A 430 0.29 19.92 3.97
CA LYS A 430 0.52 19.53 5.37
C LYS A 430 0.23 18.04 5.55
N TRP A 431 1.29 17.25 5.73
CA TRP A 431 1.19 15.81 5.90
C TRP A 431 0.53 15.44 7.23
N ARG A 432 -0.35 14.43 7.20
CA ARG A 432 -0.99 13.84 8.37
C ARG A 432 -0.21 12.62 8.87
N ILE A 433 0.05 11.68 7.96
CA ILE A 433 0.76 10.43 8.22
C ILE A 433 1.41 9.92 6.93
N LYS A 434 2.47 9.12 7.05
CA LYS A 434 3.07 8.39 5.91
C LYS A 434 2.46 7.01 5.79
N GLY A 435 2.26 6.54 4.55
CA GLY A 435 1.86 5.15 4.28
C GLY A 435 2.76 4.12 4.97
N THR A 436 4.06 4.40 5.15
CA THR A 436 5.00 3.54 5.87
C THR A 436 4.68 3.36 7.35
N LEU A 437 4.29 4.44 8.05
CA LEU A 437 3.91 4.34 9.46
C LEU A 437 2.56 3.62 9.60
N LEU A 438 1.63 3.95 8.69
CA LEU A 438 0.32 3.30 8.61
C LEU A 438 0.46 1.78 8.44
N ALA A 439 1.25 1.33 7.46
CA ALA A 439 1.50 -0.09 7.22
C ALA A 439 2.18 -0.77 8.42
N ARG A 440 3.19 -0.14 9.02
CA ARG A 440 3.85 -0.68 10.21
C ARG A 440 2.84 -0.96 11.33
N GLN A 441 1.98 0.00 11.65
CA GLN A 441 1.02 -0.14 12.76
C GLN A 441 -0.04 -1.22 12.48
N VAL A 442 -0.43 -1.41 11.22
CA VAL A 442 -1.31 -2.52 10.83
C VAL A 442 -0.60 -3.87 10.95
N LEU A 443 0.67 -3.95 10.55
CA LEU A 443 1.49 -5.16 10.73
C LEU A 443 1.70 -5.49 12.22
N GLU A 444 1.94 -4.49 13.08
CA GLU A 444 2.01 -4.69 14.54
C GLU A 444 0.73 -5.38 15.04
N THR A 445 -0.46 -4.85 14.72
CA THR A 445 -1.74 -5.46 15.09
C THR A 445 -1.88 -6.89 14.57
N TYR A 446 -1.51 -7.16 13.31
CA TYR A 446 -1.57 -8.53 12.78
C TYR A 446 -0.74 -9.51 13.63
N PHE A 447 0.50 -9.15 13.95
CA PHE A 447 1.38 -10.05 14.68
C PHE A 447 1.11 -10.11 16.18
N THR A 448 0.51 -9.08 16.79
CA THR A 448 0.13 -9.11 18.22
C THR A 448 -1.20 -9.80 18.46
N GLU A 449 -2.18 -9.63 17.58
CA GLU A 449 -3.55 -10.09 17.85
C GLU A 449 -3.89 -11.36 17.05
N VAL A 450 -3.49 -11.43 15.78
CA VAL A 450 -3.88 -12.55 14.90
C VAL A 450 -2.92 -13.72 15.08
N ARG A 451 -1.62 -13.49 14.92
CA ARG A 451 -0.62 -14.57 15.02
C ARG A 451 -0.54 -15.14 16.44
N ALA A 452 -0.65 -14.28 17.46
CA ALA A 452 -0.67 -14.73 18.85
C ALA A 452 -1.89 -15.62 19.13
N ALA A 453 -3.11 -15.22 18.70
CA ALA A 453 -4.30 -16.05 18.86
C ALA A 453 -4.20 -17.41 18.16
N ALA A 454 -3.63 -17.43 16.94
CA ALA A 454 -3.38 -18.69 16.21
C ALA A 454 -2.37 -19.61 16.91
N SER A 455 -1.44 -19.05 17.70
CA SER A 455 -0.45 -19.82 18.48
C SER A 455 -1.02 -20.40 19.77
N VAL A 456 -1.98 -19.72 20.40
CA VAL A 456 -2.65 -20.18 21.64
C VAL A 456 -3.67 -21.29 21.35
N GLY A 457 -4.29 -21.29 20.16
CA GLY A 457 -5.24 -22.33 19.74
C GLY A 457 -4.64 -23.66 19.30
N ARG A 458 -3.30 -23.80 19.25
CA ARG A 458 -2.63 -25.09 19.00
C ARG A 458 -2.35 -25.80 20.33
N ASP A 459 -3.04 -26.91 20.57
CA ASP A 459 -2.76 -27.79 21.70
C ASP A 459 -1.29 -28.28 21.64
N PRO A 460 -0.49 -28.13 22.72
CA PRO A 460 0.87 -28.69 22.81
C PRO A 460 0.95 -30.19 22.50
N SER A 461 -0.16 -30.94 22.59
CA SER A 461 -0.22 -32.38 22.30
C SER A 461 -0.05 -32.75 20.81
N ASP A 462 -0.26 -31.80 19.88
CA ASP A 462 -0.13 -32.04 18.43
C ASP A 462 1.32 -32.16 17.93
N LYS A 463 2.32 -31.88 18.78
CA LYS A 463 3.75 -32.02 18.42
C LYS A 463 4.33 -33.44 18.58
N VAL A 464 3.56 -34.42 19.07
CA VAL A 464 4.12 -35.74 19.44
C VAL A 464 3.77 -36.87 18.44
N LYS A 465 2.96 -36.63 17.40
CA LYS A 465 2.53 -37.71 16.48
C LYS A 465 3.29 -37.81 15.14
N GLY A 466 4.40 -37.10 14.99
CA GLY A 466 5.13 -37.02 13.72
C GLY A 466 6.58 -37.50 13.77
N ASP A 467 6.92 -38.52 14.56
CA ASP A 467 8.20 -39.22 14.39
C ASP A 467 8.13 -40.63 14.98
N ARG A 468 7.61 -41.57 14.19
CA ARG A 468 7.76 -43.03 14.31
C ARG A 468 6.99 -43.68 13.16
N ARG A 469 7.65 -43.80 12.01
CA ARG A 469 7.62 -44.98 11.14
C ARG A 469 8.66 -44.85 10.04
#